data_AF-A0A0R2SL52-F1
#
_entry.id   AF-A0A0R2SL52-F1
#
_cell.length_a   1.000
_cell.length_b   1.000
_cell.length_c   1.000
_cell.angle_alpha   90.00
_cell.angle_beta   90.00
_cell.angle_gamma   90.00
#
_symmetry.space_group_name_H-M   'P 1'
#
loop_
_entity.id
_entity.type
_entity.pdbx_description
1 polymer ?
#
loop_
_entity_poly.entity_id
_entity_poly.type
_entity_poly.pdbx_seq_one_letter_code
_entity_poly.pdbx_strand_id
1 'polypeptide(L)' 'VDNITTFDLQYGYSVKAGAKDRAIISFGIRNLFDEKTAQILNSSTRLLDQNGRVAYGSIKYQF' A
#
# COMPACT_ATOMS: atom_id res chain seq x y z
N VAL A 1 16.95 -18.80 4.20
CA VAL A 1 16.22 -17.53 4.04
C VAL A 1 14.76 -17.91 3.97
N ASP A 2 13.97 -17.52 4.96
CA ASP A 2 12.53 -17.79 4.95
C ASP A 2 11.87 -16.94 3.86
N ASN A 3 10.97 -17.55 3.09
CA ASN A 3 10.27 -16.88 2.01
C ASN A 3 9.02 -16.20 2.61
N ILE A 4 9.00 -14.87 2.68
CA ILE A 4 7.84 -14.12 3.16
C ILE A 4 6.85 -13.91 2.01
N THR A 5 5.57 -14.17 2.29
CA THR A 5 4.46 -13.91 1.37
C THR A 5 3.56 -12.85 1.98
N THR A 6 3.39 -11.70 1.31
CA THR A 6 2.45 -10.64 1.72
C THR A 6 1.27 -10.59 0.75
N PHE A 7 0.11 -10.15 1.24
CA PHE A 7 -1.08 -9.93 0.42
C PHE A 7 -1.44 -8.44 0.37
N ASP A 8 -1.69 -7.92 -0.83
CA ASP A 8 -2.06 -6.53 -1.06
C ASP A 8 -3.50 -6.45 -1.59
N LEU A 9 -4.29 -5.54 -1.04
CA LEU A 9 -5.67 -5.28 -1.47
C LEU A 9 -5.78 -3.84 -1.97
N GLN A 10 -6.40 -3.63 -3.13
CA GLN A 10 -6.67 -2.29 -3.66
C GLN A 10 -8.08 -2.23 -4.27
N TYR A 11 -8.74 -1.10 -4.06
CA TYR A 11 -10.02 -0.77 -4.68
C TYR A 11 -9.97 0.63 -5.28
N GLY A 12 -10.54 0.80 -6.46
CA GLY A 12 -10.62 2.06 -7.18
C GLY A 12 -12.01 2.31 -7.73
N TYR A 13 -12.48 3.55 -7.62
CA TYR A 13 -13.74 3.99 -8.18
C TYR A 13 -13.54 5.18 -9.11
N SER A 14 -14.15 5.11 -10.29
CA SER A 14 -14.14 6.20 -11.25
C SER A 14 -15.41 7.04 -11.12
N VAL A 15 -15.23 8.32 -10.86
CA VAL A 15 -16.28 9.33 -10.76
C VAL A 15 -16.23 10.22 -11.99
N LYS A 16 -17.40 10.46 -12.61
CA LYS A 16 -17.55 11.56 -13.57
C LYS A 16 -17.42 12.87 -12.80
N ALA A 17 -16.50 13.73 -13.23
CA ALA A 17 -16.28 15.04 -12.61
C ALA A 17 -16.74 16.21 -13.50
N GLY A 18 -17.11 15.92 -14.76
CA GLY A 18 -17.63 16.90 -15.72
C GLY A 18 -18.16 16.22 -16.98
N ALA A 19 -18.42 17.02 -18.02
CA ALA A 19 -18.93 16.51 -19.30
C ALA A 19 -17.90 15.61 -20.02
N LYS A 20 -16.60 15.90 -19.85
CA LYS A 20 -15.48 15.10 -20.37
C LYS A 20 -14.52 14.64 -19.28
N ASP A 21 -14.61 15.24 -18.10
CA ASP A 21 -13.66 15.05 -17.02
C ASP A 21 -13.98 13.83 -16.16
N ARG A 22 -12.92 13.23 -15.63
CA ARG A 22 -13.00 12.03 -14.79
C ARG A 22 -12.04 12.13 -13.63
N ALA A 23 -12.52 11.78 -12.45
CA ALA A 23 -11.69 11.53 -11.29
C ALA A 23 -11.64 10.03 -11.00
N ILE A 24 -10.51 9.55 -10.48
CA ILE A 24 -10.34 8.20 -9.98
C ILE A 24 -9.92 8.33 -8.53
N ILE A 25 -10.69 7.73 -7.64
CA ILE A 25 -10.40 7.64 -6.21
C ILE A 25 -9.99 6.20 -5.95
N SER A 26 -8.83 5.99 -5.34
CA SER A 26 -8.33 4.65 -5.02
C SER A 26 -7.83 4.57 -3.59
N PHE A 27 -7.99 3.39 -3.01
CA PHE A 27 -7.53 3.06 -1.67
C PHE A 27 -6.92 1.67 -1.71
N GLY A 28 -5.88 1.43 -0.93
CA GLY A 28 -5.28 0.13 -0.81
C GLY A 28 -4.64 -0.10 0.54
N ILE A 29 -4.46 -1.38 0.84
CA ILE A 29 -3.74 -1.86 2.01
C ILE A 29 -2.66 -2.80 1.48
N ARG A 30 -1.41 -2.46 1.76
CA ARG A 30 -0.26 -3.33 1.56
C ARG A 30 -0.03 -4.17 2.80
N ASN A 31 0.36 -5.43 2.61
CA ASN A 31 0.57 -6.37 3.69
C ASN A 31 -0.66 -6.47 4.62
N LEU A 32 -1.79 -6.90 4.06
CA LEU A 32 -3.09 -6.99 4.73
C LEU A 32 -3.02 -7.76 6.06
N PHE A 33 -2.24 -8.84 6.08
CA PHE A 33 -2.06 -9.70 7.25
C PHE A 33 -0.99 -9.20 8.24
N ASP A 34 -0.35 -8.06 7.96
CA ASP A 34 0.72 -7.48 8.78
C ASP A 34 1.87 -8.47 9.05
N GLU A 35 2.22 -9.27 8.04
CA GLU A 35 3.32 -10.23 8.10
C GLU A 35 4.62 -9.52 8.44
N LYS A 36 5.24 -9.91 9.54
CA LYS A 36 6.49 -9.30 10.03
C LYS A 36 7.68 -10.07 9.48
N THR A 37 8.47 -9.41 8.65
CA THR A 37 9.78 -9.94 8.27
C THR A 37 10.76 -9.75 9.43
N ALA A 38 11.17 -10.82 10.09
CA ALA A 38 12.33 -10.78 10.97
C ALA A 38 13.59 -10.59 10.11
N GLN A 39 14.05 -9.35 9.95
CA GLN A 39 15.41 -9.13 9.42
C GLN A 39 16.40 -9.51 10.52
N ILE A 40 17.28 -10.46 10.21
CA ILE A 40 18.31 -10.96 11.13
C ILE A 40 19.16 -9.78 11.61
N LEU A 41 19.25 -9.66 12.93
CA LEU A 41 19.82 -8.56 13.68
C LEU A 41 21.35 -8.53 13.56
N ASN A 42 21.91 -7.46 12.98
CA ASN A 42 23.24 -6.99 13.36
C ASN A 42 23.05 -5.80 14.30
N SER A 43 23.48 -5.96 15.55
CA SER A 43 23.08 -5.22 16.77
C SER A 43 23.43 -3.72 16.84
N SER A 44 23.50 -2.98 15.74
CA SER A 44 23.92 -1.56 15.78
C SER A 44 23.03 -0.58 15.02
N THR A 45 21.98 -1.04 14.31
CA THR A 45 21.08 -0.14 13.58
C THR A 45 19.63 -0.52 13.79
N ARG A 46 18.90 0.34 14.52
CA ARG A 46 17.46 0.23 14.75
C ARG A 46 16.75 0.52 13.43
N LEU A 47 16.49 -0.50 12.61
CA LEU A 47 15.73 -0.35 11.38
C LEU A 47 14.25 -0.23 11.71
N LEU A 48 13.60 0.84 11.22
CA LEU A 48 12.14 0.94 11.14
C LEU A 48 11.59 -0.36 10.53
N ASP A 49 10.49 -0.87 11.05
CA ASP A 49 9.72 -1.96 10.44
C ASP A 49 9.28 -1.54 9.02
N GLN A 50 10.11 -1.80 8.00
CA GLN A 50 9.87 -1.36 6.62
C GLN A 50 8.78 -2.19 5.92
N ASN A 51 8.31 -3.27 6.55
CA ASN A 51 7.40 -4.23 5.95
C ASN A 51 6.06 -4.35 6.70
N GLY A 52 5.77 -3.48 7.67
CA GLY A 52 4.46 -3.47 8.34
C GLY A 52 3.29 -3.14 7.40
N ARG A 53 2.07 -3.39 7.87
CA ARG A 53 0.83 -3.04 7.14
C ARG A 53 0.74 -1.54 6.88
N VAL A 54 0.51 -1.17 5.62
CA VAL A 54 0.37 0.24 5.20
C VAL A 54 -0.96 0.44 4.47
N ALA A 55 -1.76 1.39 4.95
CA ALA A 55 -2.92 1.88 4.21
C ALA A 55 -2.54 3.13 3.40
N TYR A 56 -3.01 3.22 2.16
CA TYR A 56 -2.75 4.35 1.28
C TYR A 56 -3.97 4.66 0.42
N GLY A 57 -4.04 5.90 -0.07
CA GLY A 57 -5.09 6.32 -0.99
C GLY A 57 -4.60 7.39 -1.94
N SER A 58 -5.25 7.51 -3.10
CA SER A 58 -4.94 8.53 -4.09
C SER A 58 -6.18 9.02 -4.83
N ILE A 59 -6.14 10.28 -5.26
CA ILE A 59 -7.13 10.89 -6.12
C ILE A 59 -6.40 11.37 -7.37
N LYS A 60 -6.83 10.90 -8.53
CA LYS A 60 -6.31 11.33 -9.82
C LYS A 60 -7.41 12.02 -10.60
N TYR A 61 -7.16 13.26 -11.01
CA TYR A 61 -8.03 14.03 -11.89
C TYR A 61 -7.50 14.01 -13.32
N GLN A 62 -8.38 13.90 -14.31
CA GLN A 62 -8.04 13.98 -15.73
C GLN A 62 -9.02 14.93 -16.44
N PHE A 63 -8.45 15.96 -17.08
CA PHE A 63 -9.12 16.92 -17.96
C PHE A 63 -9.06 16.47 -19.43
#